data_AF-A0A7K2LZU0-F1
#
_entry.id   AF-A0A7K2LZU0-F1
#
_cell.length_a   1.000
_cell.length_b   1.000
_cell.length_c   1.000
_cell.angle_alpha   90.00
_cell.angle_beta   90.00
_cell.angle_gamma   90.00
#
_symmetry.space_group_name_H-M   'P 1'
#
loop_
_entity.id
_entity.type
_entity.pdbx_description
1 polymer ?
#
loop_
_entity_poly.entity_id
_entity_poly.type
_entity_poly.pdbx_seq_one_letter_code
_entity_poly.pdbx_strand_id
1 'polypeptide(L)'
;MGQREGAAGLTTHAPRTAQAVTLPTTLDEAVAALTAMPAAVPVAGGTDLMAAVNSGQLRPAALVGLGRISEIRGWQYQDGHGLLGAGLT
;
A
#
# COMPACT_ATOMS: atom_id res chain seq x y z
N MET A 1 -45.21 14.65 20.13
CA MET A 1 -45.15 14.79 18.67
C MET A 1 -43.88 15.56 18.35
N GLY A 2 -42.82 14.86 17.95
CA GLY A 2 -41.49 15.42 17.72
C GLY A 2 -40.62 14.37 17.05
N GLN A 3 -40.94 14.07 15.80
CA GLN A 3 -40.14 13.25 14.89
C GLN A 3 -39.05 14.12 14.26
N ARG A 4 -37.89 13.51 14.01
CA ARG A 4 -36.78 13.82 13.08
C ARG A 4 -35.43 13.74 13.81
N GLU A 5 -34.41 13.05 13.33
CA GLU A 5 -34.21 12.31 12.08
C GLU A 5 -32.98 11.41 12.30
N GLY A 6 -33.04 10.17 11.80
CA GLY A 6 -31.91 9.25 11.83
C GLY A 6 -30.81 9.76 10.90
N ALA A 7 -29.63 10.07 11.47
CA ALA A 7 -28.42 10.20 10.70
C ALA A 7 -27.92 8.79 10.34
N ALA A 8 -28.53 8.20 9.31
CA ALA A 8 -27.97 7.05 8.64
C ALA A 8 -26.58 7.44 8.12
N GLY A 9 -25.55 6.79 8.65
CA GLY A 9 -24.17 6.97 8.21
C GLY A 9 -24.09 6.79 6.71
N LEU A 10 -23.73 7.86 6.01
CA LEU A 10 -23.53 7.87 4.58
C LEU A 10 -22.20 7.15 4.28
N THR A 11 -22.18 5.82 4.36
CA THR A 11 -21.13 5.06 3.69
C THR A 11 -21.39 5.13 2.19
N THR A 12 -20.98 6.24 1.57
CA THR A 12 -20.77 6.31 0.12
C THR A 12 -19.60 5.39 -0.20
N HIS A 13 -19.87 4.10 -0.31
CA HIS A 13 -18.96 3.19 -0.99
C HIS A 13 -19.25 3.34 -2.49
N ALA A 14 -18.66 4.36 -3.09
CA ALA A 14 -18.67 4.52 -4.54
C ALA A 14 -18.17 3.21 -5.20
N PRO A 15 -18.70 2.81 -6.36
CA PRO A 15 -18.29 1.58 -7.03
C PRO A 15 -16.78 1.61 -7.22
N ARG A 16 -16.09 0.70 -6.55
CA ARG A 16 -14.64 0.58 -6.59
C ARG A 16 -14.30 0.11 -8.01
N THR A 17 -13.68 0.95 -8.83
CA THR A 17 -12.92 0.43 -9.97
C THR A 17 -11.89 -0.53 -9.38
N ALA A 18 -11.84 -1.77 -9.85
CA ALA A 18 -10.91 -2.75 -9.33
C ALA A 18 -9.49 -2.27 -9.64
N GLN A 19 -8.79 -1.72 -8.64
CA GLN A 19 -7.38 -1.41 -8.75
C GLN A 19 -6.62 -2.72 -8.93
N ALA A 20 -5.77 -2.79 -9.95
CA ALA A 20 -4.90 -3.94 -10.14
C ALA A 20 -3.92 -4.02 -8.96
N VAL A 21 -3.78 -5.22 -8.38
CA VAL A 21 -2.81 -5.49 -7.30
C VAL A 21 -1.87 -6.59 -7.77
N THR A 22 -0.57 -6.34 -7.71
CA THR A 22 0.48 -7.33 -7.94
C THR A 22 1.19 -7.65 -6.63
N LEU A 23 1.57 -8.90 -6.43
CA LEU A 23 2.20 -9.39 -5.19
C LEU A 23 3.51 -10.13 -5.53
N PRO A 24 4.54 -9.40 -5.99
CA PRO A 24 5.83 -9.98 -6.35
C PRO A 24 6.49 -10.65 -5.15
N THR A 25 7.24 -11.69 -5.43
CA THR A 25 8.05 -12.43 -4.45
C THR A 25 9.53 -12.10 -4.53
N THR A 26 9.96 -11.39 -5.58
CA THR A 26 11.34 -10.95 -5.78
C THR A 26 11.44 -9.46 -6.07
N LEU A 27 12.63 -8.89 -5.88
CA LEU A 27 12.91 -7.50 -6.27
C LEU A 27 12.72 -7.27 -7.77
N ASP A 28 13.19 -8.19 -8.62
CA ASP A 28 13.08 -8.07 -10.07
C ASP A 28 11.62 -8.02 -10.53
N GLU A 29 10.75 -8.86 -9.96
CA GLU A 29 9.31 -8.82 -10.24
C GLU A 29 8.68 -7.50 -9.82
N ALA A 30 9.08 -6.95 -8.67
CA ALA A 30 8.57 -5.66 -8.19
C ALA A 30 9.01 -4.51 -9.09
N VAL A 31 10.28 -4.49 -9.51
CA VAL A 31 10.81 -3.50 -10.45
C VAL A 31 10.13 -3.61 -11.80
N ALA A 32 9.93 -4.84 -12.31
CA ALA A 32 9.20 -5.07 -13.55
C ALA A 32 7.75 -4.58 -13.48
N ALA A 33 7.05 -4.84 -12.38
CA ALA A 33 5.67 -4.38 -12.17
C ALA A 33 5.59 -2.84 -12.10
N LEU A 34 6.51 -2.19 -11.38
CA LEU A 34 6.59 -0.73 -11.30
C LEU A 34 6.99 -0.09 -12.64
N THR A 35 7.85 -0.75 -13.41
CA THR A 35 8.23 -0.29 -14.77
C THR A 35 7.06 -0.38 -15.74
N ALA A 36 6.29 -1.49 -15.68
CA ALA A 36 5.12 -1.69 -16.52
C ALA A 36 3.96 -0.73 -16.17
N MET A 37 3.86 -0.31 -14.91
CA MET A 37 2.86 0.65 -14.44
C MET A 37 3.50 1.69 -13.51
N PRO A 38 4.11 2.76 -14.05
CA PRO A 38 4.78 3.78 -13.24
C PRO A 38 3.86 4.51 -12.24
N ALA A 39 2.55 4.48 -12.46
CA ALA A 39 1.54 5.04 -11.55
C ALA A 39 1.11 4.06 -10.42
N ALA A 40 1.64 2.84 -10.39
CA ALA A 40 1.39 1.91 -9.31
C ALA A 40 2.12 2.33 -8.04
N VAL A 41 1.45 2.22 -6.90
CA VAL A 41 2.03 2.59 -5.60
C VAL A 41 2.66 1.35 -4.96
N PRO A 42 3.96 1.35 -4.64
CA PRO A 42 4.57 0.29 -3.86
C PRO A 42 4.09 0.36 -2.40
N VAL A 43 3.76 -0.79 -1.81
CA VAL A 43 3.17 -0.88 -0.47
C VAL A 43 3.85 -1.98 0.35
N ALA A 44 4.61 -1.57 1.36
CA ALA A 44 5.16 -2.47 2.38
C ALA A 44 4.18 -2.70 3.55
N GLY A 45 3.33 -1.71 3.83
CA GLY A 45 2.29 -1.73 4.86
C GLY A 45 1.24 -0.65 4.61
N GLY A 46 0.18 -0.63 5.41
CA GLY A 46 -0.98 0.23 5.16
C GLY A 46 -0.97 1.60 5.86
N THR A 47 -0.05 1.85 6.81
CA THR A 47 -0.18 2.98 7.75
C THR A 47 -0.30 4.34 7.04
N ASP A 48 0.69 4.70 6.23
CA ASP A 48 0.67 5.99 5.53
C ASP A 48 -0.27 5.96 4.32
N LEU A 49 -0.28 4.83 3.60
CA LEU A 49 -1.13 4.63 2.43
C LEU A 49 -2.61 4.85 2.76
N MET A 50 -3.10 4.19 3.81
CA MET A 50 -4.52 4.25 4.17
C MET A 50 -4.88 5.62 4.74
N ALA A 51 -3.99 6.31 5.44
CA ALA A 51 -4.21 7.69 5.86
C ALA A 51 -4.40 8.63 4.64
N ALA A 52 -3.56 8.51 3.62
CA ALA A 52 -3.66 9.29 2.39
C ALA A 52 -4.90 8.92 1.54
N VAL A 53 -5.26 7.63 1.49
CA VAL A 53 -6.47 7.17 0.78
C VAL A 53 -7.74 7.68 1.47
N ASN A 54 -7.84 7.50 2.79
CA ASN A 54 -9.00 7.88 3.59
C ASN A 54 -9.24 9.39 3.59
N SER A 55 -8.17 10.20 3.61
CA SER A 55 -8.26 11.66 3.51
C SER A 55 -8.59 12.19 2.12
N GLY A 56 -8.59 11.33 1.10
CA GLY A 56 -8.84 11.76 -0.28
C GLY A 56 -7.60 12.18 -1.06
N GLN A 57 -6.44 12.30 -0.40
CA GLN A 57 -5.20 12.81 -0.99
C GLN A 57 -4.57 11.84 -1.99
N LEU A 58 -4.82 10.54 -1.82
CA LEU A 58 -4.30 9.50 -2.69
C LEU A 58 -5.42 8.66 -3.31
N ARG A 59 -5.28 8.38 -4.61
CA ARG A 59 -6.14 7.51 -5.41
C ARG A 59 -5.24 6.61 -6.28
N PRO A 60 -4.68 5.52 -5.74
CA PRO A 60 -3.74 4.69 -6.49
C PRO A 60 -4.37 4.15 -7.77
N ALA A 61 -3.65 4.11 -8.89
CA ALA A 61 -4.17 3.42 -10.09
C ALA A 61 -4.03 1.89 -9.97
N ALA A 62 -2.98 1.46 -9.27
CA ALA A 62 -2.66 0.08 -8.97
C ALA A 62 -1.77 0.02 -7.71
N LEU A 63 -1.59 -1.17 -7.14
CA LEU A 63 -0.71 -1.42 -6.00
C LEU A 63 0.30 -2.53 -6.32
N VAL A 64 1.52 -2.36 -5.82
CA VAL A 64 2.57 -3.41 -5.82
C VAL A 64 2.90 -3.74 -4.37
N GLY A 65 2.46 -4.91 -3.90
CA GLY A 65 2.69 -5.35 -2.53
C GLY A 65 4.11 -5.87 -2.31
N LEU A 66 4.90 -5.18 -1.50
CA LEU A 66 6.30 -5.53 -1.21
C LEU A 66 6.43 -6.59 -0.11
N GLY A 67 5.34 -6.89 0.60
CA GLY A 67 5.35 -7.77 1.77
C GLY A 67 5.70 -9.24 1.51
N ARG A 68 5.93 -9.66 0.27
CA ARG A 68 6.39 -11.03 -0.04
C ARG A 68 7.84 -11.13 -0.47
N ILE A 69 8.54 -10.00 -0.62
CA ILE A 69 9.93 -9.94 -1.08
C ILE A 69 10.84 -10.19 0.12
N SER A 70 11.56 -11.31 0.13
CA SER A 70 12.43 -11.71 1.24
C SER A 70 13.71 -10.89 1.33
N GLU A 71 14.20 -10.41 0.19
CA GLU A 71 15.48 -9.73 -0.02
C GLU A 71 15.53 -8.36 0.66
N ILE A 72 14.37 -7.76 0.94
CA ILE A 72 14.25 -6.46 1.64
C ILE A 72 13.86 -6.62 3.11
N ARG A 73 13.93 -7.84 3.66
CA ARG A 73 13.59 -8.11 5.06
C ARG A 73 14.86 -8.31 5.89
N GLY A 74 14.68 -8.25 7.20
CA GLY A 74 15.73 -8.51 8.16
C GLY A 74 16.71 -7.34 8.29
N TRP A 75 17.80 -7.63 8.98
CA TRP A 75 18.87 -6.69 9.24
C TRP A 75 20.19 -7.46 9.36
N GLN A 76 21.29 -6.76 9.17
CA GLN A 76 22.63 -7.29 9.38
C GLN A 76 23.54 -6.20 9.92
N TYR A 77 24.55 -6.60 10.68
CA TYR A 77 25.62 -5.72 11.12
C TYR A 77 26.90 -6.07 10.35
N GLN A 78 27.44 -5.10 9.61
CA GLN A 78 28.60 -5.28 8.75
C GLN A 78 29.48 -4.03 8.84
N ASP A 79 30.78 -4.24 9.05
CA ASP A 79 31.80 -3.18 9.06
C ASP A 79 31.45 -1.97 9.95
N GLY A 80 30.84 -2.23 11.12
CA GLY A 80 30.43 -1.17 12.05
C GLY A 80 29.08 -0.52 11.75
N HIS A 81 28.42 -0.91 10.66
CA HIS A 81 27.14 -0.36 10.20
C HIS A 81 26.00 -1.39 10.30
N GLY A 82 24.80 -0.90 10.63
CA GLY A 82 23.57 -1.68 10.51
C GLY A 82 22.94 -1.46 9.14
N LEU A 83 22.74 -2.52 8.38
CA LEU A 83 21.89 -2.52 7.20
C LEU A 83 20.49 -3.02 7.61
N LEU A 84 19.47 -2.21 7.34
CA LEU A 84 18.08 -2.54 7.60
C LEU A 84 17.34 -2.69 6.27
N GLY A 85 16.64 -3.80 6.08
CA GLY A 85 15.80 -4.01 4.91
C GLY A 85 14.60 -3.07 4.90
N ALA A 86 14.19 -2.59 3.73
CA ALA A 86 13.05 -1.66 3.58
C ALA A 86 11.69 -2.24 4.02
N GLY A 87 11.58 -3.58 4.14
CA GLY A 87 10.42 -4.29 4.66
C GLY A 87 10.60 -4.82 6.09
N LEU A 88 11.60 -4.32 6.82
CA LEU A 88 11.77 -4.58 8.25
C LEU A 88 10.69 -3.84 9.06
N THR A 89 10.09 -4.52 10.04
CA THR A 89 9.03 -3.99 10.92
C THR A 89 9.33 -4.30 12.37
#